data_AF-X1KDD6-F1
#
_entry.id   AF-X1KDD6-F1
#
_cell.length_a   1.000
_cell.length_b   1.000
_cell.length_c   1.000
_cell.angle_alpha   90.00
_cell.angle_beta   90.00
_cell.angle_gamma   90.00
#
_symmetry.space_group_name_H-M   'P 1'
#
loop_
_entity.id
_entity.type
_entity.pdbx_description
1 polymer ?
#
loop_
_entity_poly.entity_id
_entity_poly.type
_entity_poly.pdbx_seq_one_letter_code
_entity_poly.pdbx_strand_id
1 'polypeptide(L)'
;YHLFAISIGLQGIYVDREEDVAAAWERALAADRPVLIEFKTDPNVPPLPPHIKLEQAKKFATTLFKGDPDQAGIIVQTAKQVLSSVLPGKK
;
A
#
# COMPACT_ATOMS: atom_id res chain seq x y z
N TYR A 1 1.00 -9.69 13.12
CA TYR A 1 -0.24 -10.46 13.36
C TYR A 1 -0.20 -11.92 12.94
N HIS A 2 0.44 -12.33 11.84
CA HIS A 2 0.48 -13.73 11.40
C HIS A 2 1.02 -14.71 12.47
N LEU A 3 2.04 -14.32 13.23
CA LEU A 3 2.56 -15.13 14.34
C LEU A 3 1.54 -15.32 15.48
N PHE A 4 0.74 -14.29 15.76
CA PHE A 4 -0.34 -14.39 16.75
C PHE A 4 -1.41 -15.37 16.27
N ALA A 5 -1.81 -15.29 14.98
CA ALA A 5 -2.74 -16.24 14.39
C ALA A 5 -2.25 -17.70 14.54
N ILE A 6 -0.96 -17.94 14.26
CA ILE A 6 -0.32 -19.25 14.46
C ILE A 6 -0.39 -19.68 15.93
N SER A 7 -0.12 -18.77 16.87
CA SER A 7 -0.13 -19.09 18.31
C SER A 7 -1.50 -19.54 18.85
N ILE A 8 -2.60 -19.15 18.18
CA ILE A 8 -3.97 -19.52 18.55
C ILE A 8 -4.57 -20.62 17.64
N GLY A 9 -3.73 -21.29 16.83
CA GLY A 9 -4.14 -22.44 16.01
C GLY A 9 -4.71 -22.09 14.63
N LEU A 10 -4.67 -20.83 14.21
CA LEU A 10 -5.02 -20.40 12.86
C LEU A 10 -3.82 -20.53 11.91
N GLN A 11 -4.08 -20.54 10.61
CA GLN A 11 -3.00 -20.38 9.63
C GLN A 11 -2.63 -18.88 9.52
N GLY A 12 -1.35 -18.57 9.72
CA GLY A 12 -0.81 -17.22 9.49
C GLY A 12 0.01 -17.15 8.22
N ILE A 13 -0.25 -16.17 7.37
CA ILE A 13 0.53 -15.86 6.16
C ILE A 13 1.04 -14.42 6.27
N TYR A 14 2.31 -14.20 5.98
CA TYR A 14 2.91 -12.87 5.93
C TYR A 14 3.35 -12.56 4.50
N VAL A 15 3.04 -11.36 4.02
CA VAL A 15 3.34 -10.88 2.67
C VAL A 15 4.10 -9.57 2.77
N ASP A 16 5.36 -9.58 2.32
CA ASP A 16 6.26 -8.40 2.28
C ASP A 16 6.59 -7.98 0.83
N ARG A 17 6.25 -8.82 -0.14
CA ARG A 17 6.56 -8.59 -1.56
C ARG A 17 5.27 -8.63 -2.37
N GLU A 18 5.18 -7.74 -3.36
CA GLU A 18 3.97 -7.58 -4.18
C GLU A 18 3.68 -8.85 -5.00
N GLU A 19 4.71 -9.51 -5.50
CA GLU A 19 4.63 -10.76 -6.26
C GLU A 19 4.04 -11.94 -5.46
N ASP A 20 4.09 -11.87 -4.12
CA ASP A 20 3.59 -12.94 -3.25
C ASP A 20 2.08 -12.80 -2.98
N VAL A 21 1.45 -11.68 -3.36
CA VAL A 21 0.04 -11.38 -3.06
C VAL A 21 -0.89 -12.46 -3.63
N ALA A 22 -0.73 -12.82 -4.91
CA ALA A 22 -1.59 -13.80 -5.56
C ALA A 22 -1.45 -15.18 -4.90
N ALA A 23 -0.22 -15.64 -4.66
CA ALA A 23 0.04 -16.93 -4.03
C ALA A 23 -0.48 -16.99 -2.58
N ALA A 24 -0.41 -15.89 -1.84
CA ALA A 24 -0.96 -15.79 -0.49
C ALA A 24 -2.48 -15.97 -0.49
N TRP A 25 -3.18 -15.35 -1.44
CA TRP A 25 -4.62 -15.51 -1.60
C TRP A 25 -5.01 -16.93 -2.00
N GLU A 26 -4.34 -17.51 -2.99
CA GLU A 26 -4.58 -18.90 -3.40
C GLU A 26 -4.43 -19.86 -2.21
N ARG A 27 -3.35 -19.71 -1.45
CA ARG A 27 -3.09 -20.53 -0.25
C ARG A 27 -4.14 -20.31 0.85
N ALA A 28 -4.60 -19.08 1.04
CA ALA A 28 -5.59 -18.77 2.06
C ALA A 28 -6.98 -19.31 1.70
N LEU A 29 -7.39 -19.17 0.44
CA LEU A 29 -8.69 -19.62 -0.05
C LEU A 29 -8.78 -21.15 -0.17
N ALA A 30 -7.66 -21.82 -0.40
CA ALA A 30 -7.58 -23.28 -0.43
C ALA A 30 -7.41 -23.92 0.97
N ALA A 31 -7.28 -23.13 2.04
CA ALA A 31 -6.99 -23.66 3.37
C ALA A 31 -8.19 -24.39 4.00
N ASP A 32 -7.89 -25.43 4.76
CA ASP A 32 -8.86 -26.26 5.50
C ASP A 32 -9.27 -25.66 6.87
N ARG A 33 -8.75 -24.47 7.19
CA ARG A 33 -8.90 -23.81 8.49
C ARG A 33 -8.90 -22.28 8.33
N PRO A 34 -9.34 -21.51 9.34
CA PRO A 34 -9.33 -20.06 9.21
C PRO A 34 -7.91 -19.51 9.09
N VAL A 35 -7.75 -18.50 8.22
CA VAL A 35 -6.46 -17.92 7.83
C VAL A 35 -6.45 -16.42 8.12
N LEU A 36 -5.33 -15.94 8.66
CA LEU A 36 -4.99 -14.52 8.72
C LEU A 36 -3.84 -14.24 7.75
N ILE A 37 -4.07 -13.35 6.79
CA ILE A 37 -3.02 -12.80 5.93
C ILE A 37 -2.64 -11.42 6.46
N GLU A 38 -1.36 -11.23 6.74
CA GLU A 38 -0.77 -9.95 7.12
C GLU A 38 0.05 -9.40 5.96
N PHE A 39 -0.37 -8.24 5.45
CA PHE A 39 0.37 -7.50 4.43
C PHE A 39 1.21 -6.42 5.09
N LYS A 40 2.51 -6.40 4.81
CA LYS A 40 3.35 -5.23 5.06
C LYS A 40 3.20 -4.28 3.87
N THR A 41 2.63 -3.11 4.12
CA THR A 41 2.37 -2.08 3.11
C THR A 41 3.22 -0.85 3.37
N ASP A 42 3.49 -0.06 2.32
CA ASP A 42 4.19 1.21 2.46
C ASP A 42 3.30 2.24 3.19
N PRO A 43 3.72 2.77 4.35
CA PRO A 43 2.95 3.78 5.09
C PRO A 43 2.92 5.16 4.37
N ASN A 44 3.77 5.39 3.38
CA ASN A 44 3.91 6.67 2.68
C ASN A 44 2.99 6.81 1.46
N VAL A 45 2.22 5.78 1.12
CA VAL A 45 1.22 5.86 0.06
C VAL A 45 -0.09 6.40 0.67
N PRO A 46 -0.48 7.66 0.40
CA PRO A 46 -1.66 8.22 1.00
C PRO A 46 -2.91 7.50 0.46
N PRO A 47 -3.93 7.25 1.30
CA PRO A 47 -5.20 6.74 0.81
C PRO A 47 -5.82 7.79 -0.11
N LEU A 48 -5.77 7.56 -1.43
CA LEU A 48 -6.44 8.42 -2.41
C LEU A 48 -7.94 8.11 -2.39
N PRO A 49 -8.81 9.09 -2.13
CA PRO A 49 -10.25 8.82 -2.11
C PRO A 49 -10.75 8.39 -3.52
N PRO A 50 -11.57 7.32 -3.61
CA PRO A 50 -11.90 6.66 -4.88
C PRO A 50 -12.86 7.46 -5.78
N HIS A 51 -13.55 8.47 -5.24
CA HIS A 51 -14.47 9.33 -6.00
C HIS A 51 -14.19 10.78 -5.68
N ILE A 52 -13.25 11.39 -6.41
CA ILE A 52 -12.93 12.80 -6.26
C ILE A 52 -13.14 13.54 -7.58
N LYS A 53 -13.98 14.57 -7.56
CA LYS A 53 -13.88 15.67 -8.52
C LYS A 53 -12.52 16.33 -8.31
N LEU A 54 -11.71 16.54 -9.35
CA LEU A 54 -10.35 17.16 -9.32
C LEU A 54 -10.13 18.25 -8.24
N GLU A 55 -11.15 19.07 -7.97
CA GLU A 55 -11.15 20.09 -6.92
C GLU A 55 -10.98 19.58 -5.47
N GLN A 56 -11.46 18.37 -5.11
CA GLN A 56 -11.24 17.80 -3.77
C GLN A 56 -9.86 17.15 -3.67
N ALA A 57 -9.24 16.74 -4.78
CA ALA A 57 -7.90 16.17 -4.82
C ALA A 57 -6.87 17.26 -4.56
N LYS A 58 -7.08 18.46 -5.13
CA LYS A 58 -6.29 19.66 -4.80
C LYS A 58 -6.34 19.99 -3.32
N LYS A 59 -7.53 19.96 -2.69
CA LYS A 59 -7.68 20.23 -1.25
C LYS A 59 -6.96 19.18 -0.40
N PHE A 60 -7.13 17.90 -0.71
CA PHE A 60 -6.43 16.81 -0.02
C PHE A 60 -4.91 16.91 -0.17
N ALA A 61 -4.42 17.19 -1.38
CA ALA A 61 -3.00 17.43 -1.65
C ALA A 61 -2.46 18.66 -0.88
N THR A 62 -3.20 19.77 -0.81
CA THR A 62 -2.79 20.93 0.00
C THR A 62 -2.78 20.65 1.50
N THR A 63 -3.62 19.75 2.01
CA THR A 63 -3.60 19.35 3.43
C THR A 63 -2.40 18.48 3.74
N LEU A 64 -2.06 17.52 2.87
CA LEU A 64 -0.82 16.75 2.93
C LEU A 64 0.41 17.68 2.90
N PHE A 65 0.42 18.67 2.01
CA PHE A 65 1.53 19.63 1.89
C PHE A 65 1.69 20.58 3.10
N LYS A 66 0.66 20.72 3.93
CA LYS A 66 0.69 21.56 5.14
C LYS A 66 1.00 20.76 6.41
N GLY A 67 1.05 19.44 6.32
CA GLY A 67 1.34 18.54 7.43
C GLY A 67 2.76 17.98 7.36
N ASP A 68 3.55 18.36 8.36
CA ASP A 68 4.84 17.79 8.79
C ASP A 68 6.14 18.25 8.06
N PRO A 69 6.98 19.09 8.72
CA PRO A 69 8.27 19.55 8.20
C PRO A 69 9.30 18.44 7.87
N ASP A 70 9.13 17.22 8.39
CA ASP A 70 10.06 16.11 8.14
C ASP A 70 9.85 15.39 6.78
N GLN A 71 8.88 15.83 5.97
CA GLN A 71 8.50 15.14 4.72
C GLN A 71 9.11 15.71 3.43
N ALA A 72 10.01 16.69 3.51
CA ALA A 72 10.59 17.33 2.32
C ALA A 72 11.30 16.32 1.36
N GLY A 73 11.94 15.29 1.91
CA GLY A 73 12.57 14.21 1.12
C GLY A 73 11.56 13.29 0.43
N ILE A 74 10.43 13.00 1.08
CA ILE A 74 9.38 12.09 0.61
C ILE A 74 8.61 12.72 -0.56
N ILE A 75 8.32 14.02 -0.48
CA ILE A 75 7.62 14.75 -1.55
C ILE A 75 8.44 14.72 -2.86
N VAL A 76 9.77 14.86 -2.78
CA VAL A 76 10.64 14.85 -3.96
C VAL A 76 10.71 13.47 -4.61
N GLN A 77 10.78 12.39 -3.82
CA GLN A 77 10.76 11.03 -4.37
C GLN A 77 9.40 10.70 -5.01
N THR A 78 8.29 11.04 -4.34
CA THR A 78 6.94 10.83 -4.88
C THR A 78 6.72 11.63 -6.17
N ALA A 79 7.19 12.88 -6.23
CA ALA A 79 7.12 13.68 -7.44
C ALA A 79 7.94 13.08 -8.60
N LYS A 80 9.15 12.56 -8.34
CA LYS A 80 9.97 11.89 -9.36
C LYS A 80 9.30 10.61 -9.87
N GLN A 81 8.68 9.83 -8.99
CA GLN A 81 8.05 8.56 -9.34
C GLN A 81 6.75 8.75 -10.14
N VAL A 82 6.00 9.82 -9.86
CA VAL A 82 4.85 10.24 -10.68
C VAL A 82 5.30 10.81 -12.03
N LEU A 83 6.41 11.57 -12.06
CA LEU A 83 6.94 12.09 -13.32
C LEU A 83 7.44 10.94 -14.23
N SER A 84 8.07 9.91 -13.66
CA SER A 84 8.53 8.74 -14.42
C SER A 84 7.38 7.84 -14.88
N SER A 85 6.25 7.79 -14.17
CA SER A 85 5.08 7.00 -14.58
C SER A 85 4.21 7.70 -15.63
N VAL A 86 4.31 9.03 -15.75
CA VAL A 86 3.58 9.84 -16.74
C VAL A 86 4.40 10.11 -18.01
N LEU A 87 5.74 9.98 -17.97
CA LEU A 87 6.58 10.06 -19.15
C LEU A 87 6.39 8.80 -20.02
N PRO A 88 5.89 8.93 -21.27
CA PRO A 88 5.80 7.81 -22.18
C PRO A 88 7.21 7.30 -22.47
N GLY A 89 7.43 6.00 -22.28
CA GLY A 89 8.69 5.35 -22.64
C GLY A 89 9.08 5.71 -24.07
N LYS A 90 10.24 6.35 -24.22
CA LYS A 90 10.96 6.27 -25.49
C LYS A 90 11.50 4.85 -25.60
N LYS A 91 11.18 4.23 -26.73
CA LYS A 91 11.62 2.93 -27.24
C LYS A 91 12.97 2.45 -26.70
#